data_AF-A0A329VIF9-F1
#
_entry.id   AF-A0A329VIF9-F1
#
_cell.length_a   1.000
_cell.length_b   1.000
_cell.length_c   1.000
_cell.angle_alpha   90.00
_cell.angle_beta   90.00
_cell.angle_gamma   90.00
#
_symmetry.space_group_name_H-M   'P 1'
#
loop_
_entity.id
_entity.type
_entity.pdbx_description
1 polymer ?
#
loop_
_entity_poly.entity_id
_entity_poly.type
_entity_poly.pdbx_seq_one_letter_code
_entity_poly.pdbx_strand_id
1 'polypeptide(L)'
;MRNLLVIMLLLSVITGCSNNPDKQVPIEEGLKFSFSSGGEFILTQACTDQIDYLGADKGRNNQLAIVMKKDKSCFPYFDTLINKNIGTQVTVSFRGTPIISNTIQTTLGPSFRISIKDAEQAMNIVNTLKN
;
A
#
# COMPACT_ATOMS: atom_id res chain seq x y z
N MET A 1 5.68 54.11 -45.31
CA MET A 1 6.40 53.27 -44.33
C MET A 1 5.71 51.92 -44.28
N ARG A 2 6.35 50.89 -44.83
CA ARG A 2 5.78 49.56 -45.06
C ARG A 2 6.78 48.58 -44.45
N ASN A 3 6.53 48.14 -43.21
CA ASN A 3 7.46 47.27 -42.49
C ASN A 3 7.19 45.81 -42.90
N LEU A 4 8.19 45.19 -43.52
CA LEU A 4 8.21 43.76 -43.84
C LEU A 4 8.36 42.96 -42.54
N LEU A 5 7.38 42.12 -42.23
CA LEU A 5 7.50 41.05 -41.24
C LEU A 5 8.26 39.88 -41.88
N VAL A 6 9.50 39.68 -41.45
CA VAL A 6 10.30 38.49 -41.78
C VAL A 6 9.79 37.34 -40.92
N ILE A 7 9.10 36.39 -41.55
CA ILE A 7 8.71 35.11 -40.94
C ILE A 7 9.93 34.19 -41.01
N MET A 8 10.62 34.01 -39.89
CA MET A 8 11.66 32.99 -39.75
C MET A 8 11.01 31.73 -39.16
N LEU A 9 10.66 30.80 -40.04
CA LEU A 9 10.40 29.41 -39.72
C LEU A 9 11.74 28.74 -39.42
N LEU A 10 11.95 28.28 -38.19
CA LEU A 10 12.98 27.30 -37.87
C LEU A 10 12.34 26.14 -37.08
N LEU A 11 12.48 24.98 -37.71
CA LEU A 11 12.01 23.66 -37.30
C LEU A 11 12.86 23.11 -36.14
N SER A 12 12.22 22.21 -35.37
CA SER A 12 12.80 21.15 -34.50
C SER A 12 13.56 21.65 -33.26
N VAL A 13 13.34 21.12 -32.05
CA VAL A 13 13.50 19.71 -31.66
C VAL A 13 12.52 19.33 -30.54
N ILE A 14 11.99 18.11 -30.63
CA ILE A 14 11.26 17.42 -29.57
C ILE A 14 12.24 17.17 -28.42
N THR A 15 12.22 18.00 -27.37
CA THR A 15 12.83 17.64 -26.09
C THR A 15 11.79 16.86 -25.29
N GLY A 16 12.09 15.57 -25.12
CA GLY A 16 11.17 14.54 -24.67
C GLY A 16 10.48 14.84 -23.35
N CYS A 17 9.32 14.21 -23.18
CA CYS A 17 8.75 13.92 -21.88
C CYS A 17 9.83 13.23 -21.03
N SER A 18 10.53 14.02 -20.23
CA SER A 18 11.34 13.50 -19.15
C SER A 18 10.38 12.88 -18.15
N ASN A 19 10.17 11.57 -18.27
CA ASN A 19 9.66 10.77 -17.17
C ASN A 19 10.71 10.86 -16.07
N ASN A 20 10.55 11.85 -15.19
CA ASN A 20 11.31 11.90 -13.96
C ASN A 20 11.01 10.61 -13.18
N PRO A 21 11.97 9.69 -13.01
CA PRO A 21 11.74 8.49 -12.21
C PRO A 21 11.73 8.81 -10.71
N ASP A 22 12.12 10.03 -10.33
CA ASP A 22 12.23 10.51 -8.95
C ASP A 22 10.99 11.26 -8.45
N LYS A 23 9.78 10.86 -8.87
CA LYS A 23 8.69 10.98 -7.92
C LYS A 23 8.95 9.95 -6.84
N GLN A 24 9.73 10.34 -5.85
CA GLN A 24 9.73 9.70 -4.54
C GLN A 24 8.27 9.75 -4.07
N VAL A 25 7.54 8.67 -4.36
CA VAL A 25 6.26 8.41 -3.73
C VAL A 25 6.57 8.47 -2.25
N PRO A 26 5.91 9.34 -1.46
CA PRO A 26 6.09 9.35 -0.02
C PRO A 26 6.03 7.91 0.46
N ILE A 27 7.11 7.45 1.10
CA ILE A 27 7.14 6.10 1.64
C ILE A 27 6.10 6.12 2.76
N GLU A 28 4.88 5.68 2.45
CA GLU A 28 3.82 5.57 3.43
C GLU A 28 4.32 4.67 4.55
N GLU A 29 4.39 5.23 5.77
CA GLU A 29 4.81 4.53 6.97
C GLU A 29 3.68 3.62 7.43
N GLY A 30 3.51 2.51 6.73
CA GLY A 30 2.42 1.59 6.99
C GLY A 30 2.49 0.30 6.19
N LEU A 31 1.62 -0.62 6.57
CA LEU A 31 1.39 -1.84 5.81
C LEU A 31 0.30 -1.55 4.78
N LYS A 32 0.71 -1.44 3.53
CA LYS A 32 -0.15 -1.04 2.42
C LYS A 32 -0.75 -2.27 1.73
N PHE A 33 -2.04 -2.21 1.43
CA PHE A 33 -2.82 -3.21 0.70
C PHE A 33 -3.33 -2.54 -0.58
N SER A 34 -2.81 -2.96 -1.73
CA SER A 34 -3.19 -2.43 -3.04
C SER A 34 -3.99 -3.47 -3.79
N PHE A 35 -5.17 -3.11 -4.26
CA PHE A 35 -6.08 -4.04 -4.94
C PHE A 35 -6.02 -3.86 -6.45
N SER A 36 -5.90 -4.94 -7.21
CA SER A 36 -5.78 -4.87 -8.67
C SER A 36 -7.04 -4.34 -9.37
N SER A 37 -8.21 -4.44 -8.73
CA SER A 37 -9.45 -3.84 -9.23
C SER A 37 -9.62 -2.36 -8.85
N GLY A 38 -8.68 -1.84 -8.05
CA GLY A 38 -8.63 -0.45 -7.62
C GLY A 38 -8.92 -0.26 -6.13
N GLY A 39 -8.38 0.82 -5.59
CA GLY A 39 -8.43 1.15 -4.17
C GLY A 39 -7.16 0.72 -3.44
N GLU A 40 -6.96 1.34 -2.28
CA GLU A 40 -5.85 1.05 -1.39
C GLU A 40 -6.28 1.22 0.06
N PHE A 41 -5.67 0.42 0.93
CA PHE A 41 -5.75 0.59 2.37
C PHE A 41 -4.33 0.63 2.92
N ILE A 42 -4.05 1.59 3.80
CA ILE A 42 -2.77 1.62 4.52
C ILE A 42 -3.07 1.49 5.99
N LEU A 43 -2.57 0.42 6.59
CA LEU A 43 -2.55 0.28 8.03
C LEU A 43 -1.40 1.15 8.55
N THR A 44 -1.73 2.26 9.20
CA THR A 44 -0.78 3.20 9.82
C THR A 44 -0.92 3.16 11.35
N GLN A 45 -0.07 3.92 12.05
CA GLN A 45 -0.18 4.14 13.51
C GLN A 45 -1.56 4.68 13.93
N ALA A 46 -2.23 5.49 13.10
CA ALA A 46 -3.58 5.97 13.41
C ALA A 46 -4.62 4.82 13.54
N CYS A 47 -4.35 3.69 12.89
CA CYS A 47 -5.15 2.48 13.05
C CYS A 47 -4.72 1.62 14.24
N THR A 48 -3.49 1.74 14.76
CA THR A 48 -3.01 0.84 15.81
C THR A 48 -3.67 1.05 17.17
N ASP A 49 -4.16 2.24 17.47
CA ASP A 49 -5.01 2.47 18.66
C ASP A 49 -6.34 1.68 18.59
N GLN A 50 -6.68 1.23 17.39
CA GLN A 50 -7.83 0.40 17.06
C GLN A 50 -7.46 -1.07 16.84
N ILE A 51 -6.26 -1.50 17.24
CA ILE A 51 -5.78 -2.89 17.14
C ILE A 51 -5.63 -3.49 18.54
N ASP A 52 -6.24 -4.65 18.78
CA ASP A 52 -6.10 -5.43 20.00
C ASP A 52 -4.80 -6.25 20.01
N TYR A 53 -4.31 -6.66 18.84
CA TYR A 53 -3.05 -7.38 18.72
C TYR A 53 -2.33 -7.12 17.39
N LEU A 54 -1.04 -6.83 17.47
CA LEU A 54 -0.11 -6.74 16.34
C LEU A 54 1.23 -7.37 16.73
N GLY A 55 1.60 -8.46 16.06
CA GLY A 55 2.83 -9.19 16.39
C GLY A 55 3.10 -10.38 15.48
N ALA A 56 4.32 -10.90 15.56
CA ALA A 56 4.67 -12.17 14.94
C ALA A 56 3.87 -13.32 15.56
N ASP A 57 3.36 -14.22 14.73
CA ASP A 57 2.76 -15.46 15.20
C ASP A 57 3.87 -16.37 15.79
N LYS A 58 3.84 -16.55 17.11
CA LYS A 58 4.92 -17.18 17.90
C LYS A 58 5.12 -18.68 17.59
N GLY A 59 4.33 -19.26 16.70
CA GLY A 59 4.28 -20.69 16.38
C GLY A 59 5.20 -21.21 15.26
N ARG A 60 6.12 -20.40 14.69
CA ARG A 60 7.07 -20.72 13.58
C ARG A 60 6.58 -20.49 12.14
N ASN A 61 5.43 -19.86 11.92
CA ASN A 61 4.84 -19.83 10.57
C ASN A 61 5.25 -18.64 9.69
N ASN A 62 6.21 -17.80 10.10
CA ASN A 62 6.54 -16.53 9.43
C ASN A 62 5.26 -15.77 9.06
N GLN A 63 4.44 -15.46 10.06
CA GLN A 63 3.20 -14.72 9.87
C GLN A 63 3.17 -13.50 10.80
N LEU A 64 2.63 -12.41 10.28
CA LEU A 64 2.19 -11.26 11.05
C LEU A 64 0.70 -11.47 11.38
N ALA A 65 0.37 -11.56 12.66
CA ALA A 65 -1.01 -11.62 13.12
C ALA A 65 -1.50 -10.22 13.51
N ILE A 66 -2.70 -9.89 13.05
CA ILE A 66 -3.34 -8.59 13.22
C ILE A 66 -4.76 -8.84 13.72
N VAL A 67 -5.13 -8.22 14.84
CA VAL A 67 -6.48 -8.27 15.40
C VAL A 67 -6.98 -6.84 15.58
N MET A 68 -7.87 -6.41 14.70
CA MET A 68 -8.46 -5.07 14.73
C MET A 68 -9.75 -5.06 15.57
N LYS A 69 -10.05 -3.94 16.22
CA LYS A 69 -11.33 -3.72 16.89
C LYS A 69 -12.43 -3.60 15.83
N LYS A 70 -13.39 -4.53 15.85
CA LYS A 70 -14.44 -4.63 14.84
C LYS A 70 -15.24 -3.34 14.65
N ASP A 71 -15.55 -2.64 15.74
CA ASP A 71 -16.44 -1.47 15.73
C ASP A 71 -15.70 -0.13 15.58
N LYS A 72 -14.40 -0.18 15.23
CA LYS A 72 -13.56 1.01 15.06
C LYS A 72 -13.21 1.19 13.59
N SER A 73 -13.22 2.45 13.12
CA SER A 73 -13.30 2.82 11.70
C SER A 73 -12.31 2.14 10.76
N CYS A 74 -11.11 1.77 11.22
CA CYS A 74 -10.13 1.12 10.36
C CYS A 74 -10.58 -0.27 9.88
N PHE A 75 -11.26 -1.07 10.72
CA PHE A 75 -11.69 -2.41 10.29
C PHE A 75 -12.85 -2.38 9.29
N PRO A 76 -13.97 -1.68 9.53
CA PRO A 76 -15.08 -1.60 8.56
C PRO A 76 -14.65 -1.04 7.20
N TYR A 77 -13.72 -0.07 7.18
CA TYR A 77 -13.17 0.44 5.92
C TYR A 77 -12.35 -0.62 5.18
N PHE A 78 -11.44 -1.31 5.89
CA PHE A 78 -10.65 -2.39 5.31
C PHE A 78 -11.51 -3.56 4.83
N ASP A 79 -12.49 -3.99 5.63
CA ASP A 79 -13.44 -5.06 5.30
C ASP A 79 -14.26 -4.72 4.05
N THR A 80 -14.74 -3.47 3.94
CA THR A 80 -15.46 -3.00 2.73
C THR A 80 -14.59 -3.12 1.48
N LEU A 81 -13.30 -2.75 1.57
CA LEU A 81 -12.37 -2.87 0.46
C LEU A 81 -12.08 -4.34 0.09
N ILE A 82 -11.86 -5.20 1.08
CA ILE A 82 -11.66 -6.64 0.85
C ILE A 82 -12.87 -7.25 0.16
N ASN A 83 -14.08 -6.98 0.66
CA ASN A 83 -15.31 -7.56 0.14
C ASN A 83 -15.61 -7.10 -1.29
N LYS A 84 -15.32 -5.83 -1.61
CA LYS A 84 -15.43 -5.30 -2.99
C LYS A 84 -14.45 -5.96 -3.96
N ASN A 85 -13.32 -6.47 -3.47
CA ASN A 85 -12.21 -6.97 -4.27
C ASN A 85 -12.07 -8.51 -4.26
N ILE A 86 -13.06 -9.25 -3.73
CA ILE A 86 -13.06 -10.73 -3.80
C ILE A 86 -12.93 -11.20 -5.25
N GLY A 87 -12.08 -12.21 -5.47
CA GLY A 87 -11.73 -12.72 -6.80
C GLY A 87 -10.60 -11.96 -7.49
N THR A 88 -10.11 -10.85 -6.92
CA THR A 88 -9.02 -10.05 -7.49
C THR A 88 -7.74 -10.14 -6.64
N GLN A 89 -6.62 -9.65 -7.18
CA GLN A 89 -5.33 -9.71 -6.50
C GLN A 89 -5.20 -8.55 -5.51
N VAL A 90 -4.74 -8.86 -4.30
CA VAL A 90 -4.22 -7.89 -3.34
C VAL A 90 -2.71 -8.05 -3.22
N THR A 91 -1.99 -6.94 -3.30
CA THR A 91 -0.56 -6.87 -2.98
C THR A 91 -0.38 -6.14 -1.66
N VAL A 92 0.25 -6.81 -0.70
CA VAL A 92 0.66 -6.23 0.56
C VAL A 92 2.11 -5.77 0.43
N SER A 93 2.38 -4.52 0.76
CA SER A 93 3.73 -3.94 0.76
C SER A 93 4.01 -3.19 2.05
N PHE A 94 5.29 -3.07 2.37
CA PHE A 94 5.77 -2.28 3.50
C PHE A 94 6.94 -1.43 3.04
N ARG A 95 6.85 -0.11 3.26
CA ARG A 95 7.82 0.88 2.78
C ARG A 95 8.18 0.72 1.29
N GLY A 96 7.16 0.51 0.46
CA GLY A 96 7.32 0.30 -0.99
C GLY A 96 7.84 -1.08 -1.40
N THR A 97 8.24 -1.94 -0.47
CA THR A 97 8.68 -3.31 -0.77
C THR A 97 7.50 -4.27 -0.72
N PRO A 98 7.15 -4.98 -1.81
CA PRO A 98 6.12 -6.01 -1.78
C PRO A 98 6.50 -7.15 -0.83
N ILE A 99 5.56 -7.57 0.00
CA ILE A 99 5.70 -8.71 0.93
C ILE A 99 5.04 -9.93 0.31
N ILE A 100 3.79 -9.78 -0.14
CA ILE A 100 3.00 -10.87 -0.71
C ILE A 100 1.95 -10.33 -1.67
N SER A 101 1.65 -11.11 -2.71
CA SER A 101 0.55 -10.85 -3.64
C SER A 101 -0.29 -12.11 -3.78
N ASN A 102 -1.57 -12.02 -3.48
CA ASN A 102 -2.49 -13.16 -3.50
C ASN A 102 -3.87 -12.76 -4.02
N THR A 103 -4.63 -13.72 -4.52
CA THR A 103 -6.05 -13.53 -4.84
C THR A 103 -6.88 -13.56 -3.56
N ILE A 104 -7.77 -12.60 -3.39
CA ILE A 104 -8.73 -12.57 -2.29
C ILE A 104 -9.79 -13.63 -2.56
N GLN A 105 -9.85 -14.67 -1.74
CA GLN A 105 -10.81 -15.76 -1.92
C GLN A 105 -12.06 -15.60 -1.05
N THR A 106 -11.95 -14.89 0.07
CA THR A 106 -13.02 -14.78 1.07
C THR A 106 -12.98 -13.43 1.77
N THR A 107 -14.06 -13.11 2.48
CA THR A 107 -14.13 -11.98 3.42
C THR A 107 -13.13 -12.18 4.56
N LEU A 108 -12.59 -11.09 5.13
CA LEU A 108 -11.71 -11.18 6.30
C LEU A 108 -12.46 -10.79 7.58
N GLY A 109 -12.30 -11.58 8.64
CA GLY A 109 -12.68 -11.16 9.97
C GLY A 109 -11.71 -10.12 10.56
N PRO A 110 -12.03 -9.53 11.72
CA PRO A 110 -11.15 -8.58 12.41
C PRO A 110 -9.80 -9.17 12.81
N SER A 111 -9.72 -10.50 12.92
CA SER A 111 -8.48 -11.24 13.17
C SER A 111 -8.02 -11.92 11.87
N PHE A 112 -6.85 -11.54 11.38
CA PHE A 112 -6.26 -12.12 10.17
C PHE A 112 -4.74 -12.24 10.29
N ARG A 113 -4.16 -13.03 9.38
CA ARG A 113 -2.73 -13.30 9.31
C ARG A 113 -2.20 -13.02 7.92
N ILE A 114 -0.98 -12.50 7.86
CA ILE A 114 -0.26 -12.23 6.61
C ILE A 114 1.03 -13.01 6.65
N SER A 115 1.27 -13.83 5.63
CA SER A 115 2.58 -14.47 5.45
C SER A 115 3.63 -13.41 5.17
N ILE A 116 4.76 -13.53 5.87
CA ILE A 116 5.91 -12.66 5.78
C ILE A 116 7.15 -13.51 5.54
N LYS A 117 8.28 -12.87 5.21
CA LYS A 117 9.53 -13.58 4.92
C LYS A 117 10.11 -14.25 6.17
N ASP A 118 10.22 -13.50 7.25
CA ASP A 118 10.90 -13.88 8.48
C ASP A 118 10.44 -13.04 9.68
N ALA A 119 10.87 -13.43 10.88
CA ALA A 119 10.52 -12.73 12.11
C ALA A 119 11.07 -11.29 12.18
N GLU A 120 12.20 -11.00 11.53
CA GLU A 120 12.79 -9.67 11.49
C GLU A 120 11.88 -8.70 10.72
N GLN A 121 11.39 -9.11 9.55
CA GLN A 121 10.40 -8.33 8.80
C GLN A 121 9.13 -8.08 9.63
N ALA A 122 8.66 -9.09 10.38
CA ALA A 122 7.53 -8.93 11.30
C ALA A 122 7.77 -7.82 12.33
N MET A 123 8.91 -7.89 13.01
CA MET A 123 9.27 -6.95 14.08
C MET A 123 9.45 -5.53 13.53
N ASN A 124 10.01 -5.38 12.34
CA ASN A 124 10.16 -4.08 11.69
C ASN A 124 8.81 -3.44 11.36
N ILE A 125 7.85 -4.23 10.86
CA ILE A 125 6.47 -3.76 10.63
C ILE A 125 5.82 -3.38 11.95
N VAL A 126 5.88 -4.26 12.96
CA VAL A 126 5.28 -4.03 14.29
C VAL A 126 5.82 -2.75 14.92
N ASN A 127 7.14 -2.55 14.89
CA ASN A 127 7.78 -1.37 15.47
C ASN A 127 7.40 -0.08 14.73
N THR A 128 7.25 -0.12 13.41
CA THR A 128 6.85 1.06 12.62
C THR A 128 5.37 1.40 12.82
N LEU A 129 4.52 0.41 13.04
CA LEU A 129 3.11 0.67 13.26
C LEU A 129 2.82 1.15 14.70
N LYS A 130 3.64 0.77 15.69
CA LYS A 130 3.43 1.12 17.10
C LYS A 130 4.09 2.44 17.54
N ASN A 131 5.16 2.87 16.86
CA ASN A 131 5.91 4.08 17.20
C ASN A 131 5.68 5.16 16.16
#